data_AF-A0A7S2NG40-F1
#
_entry.id   AF-A0A7S2NG40-F1
#
_cell.length_a   1.000
_cell.length_b   1.000
_cell.length_c   1.000
_cell.angle_alpha   90.00
_cell.angle_beta   90.00
_cell.angle_gamma   90.00
#
_symmetry.space_group_name_H-M   'P 1'
#
loop_
_entity.id
_entity.type
_entity.pdbx_description
1 polymer ?
#
loop_
_entity_poly.entity_id
_entity_poly.type
_entity_poly.pdbx_seq_one_letter_code
_entity_poly.pdbx_strand_id
1 'polypeptide(L)'
;HRMVVFLGLIAQEVDRHEDCLNGKWAPNLSRLPDLGGSPRENSILSWMLSGGEELQKLLSLCKAAEWVLRGQPVVSEVEAPAKIFGDVHGQFRDMMLLFRFYGWPGKEESTDDLPVSFVFNGDFVDRGRHQLEVITILLALKVVYPDVVWLNRGNHEDMSQNCKTTQQGSIGFNKACEDELGSEGGAAAFQAFHSVFAWLPLAARVNQHILVLHGGLGTGDWTLEQLNAIERPLTSENLATAMDGVVYNILWSDPVQYTADDRIQPQMSFGVHRSHRAKHTDVMKVFGRDVTERFCRRERLSLVVRSHQFKNPCKGYEVMHDGWLMRVFSARNYLGRIPNDAALLLVGRAQESPETLLVRPQVLERLFRQVALDSFHAEAEPYCPRGHLMQLERPKMPKCSIRVFAPVQDENVECKRCGAEELQKTCCFFCRGCGTKPETAYHLCLACAECLRSGEGTLREYLGSDPEDEEPPVAQVPQAT
;
A
#
# COMPACT_ATOMS: atom_id res chain seq x y z
N HIS A 1 -2.29 -15.19 -23.91
CA HIS A 1 -1.16 -15.93 -24.52
C HIS A 1 -0.16 -15.02 -25.24
N ARG A 2 -0.50 -14.37 -26.36
CA ARG A 2 0.45 -13.48 -27.09
C ARG A 2 1.09 -12.41 -26.22
N MET A 3 0.32 -11.75 -25.35
CA MET A 3 0.86 -10.77 -24.41
C MET A 3 1.82 -11.38 -23.36
N VAL A 4 1.68 -12.65 -23.00
CA VAL A 4 2.63 -13.32 -22.07
C VAL A 4 3.96 -13.58 -22.78
N VAL A 5 3.90 -14.02 -24.05
CA VAL A 5 5.09 -14.15 -24.90
C VAL A 5 5.79 -12.79 -25.09
N PHE A 6 4.99 -11.73 -25.30
CA PHE A 6 5.51 -10.37 -25.39
C PHE A 6 6.29 -9.95 -24.14
N LEU A 7 5.77 -10.22 -22.95
CA LEU A 7 6.46 -9.89 -21.69
C LEU A 7 7.86 -10.53 -21.63
N GLY A 8 7.99 -11.79 -22.03
CA GLY A 8 9.27 -12.48 -22.08
C GLY A 8 10.26 -11.86 -23.07
N LEU A 9 9.78 -11.41 -24.24
CA LEU A 9 10.60 -10.80 -25.28
C LEU A 9 11.01 -9.37 -24.92
N ILE A 10 10.05 -8.54 -24.51
CA ILE A 10 10.33 -7.14 -24.20
C ILE A 10 11.19 -6.99 -22.96
N ALA A 11 11.04 -7.87 -21.97
CA ALA A 11 11.92 -7.92 -20.81
C ALA A 11 13.40 -8.07 -21.22
N GLN A 12 13.73 -8.65 -22.37
CA GLN A 12 15.11 -8.75 -22.87
C GLN A 12 15.62 -7.44 -23.49
N GLU A 13 14.73 -6.57 -23.96
CA GLU A 13 15.07 -5.30 -24.60
C GLU A 13 15.27 -4.15 -23.60
N VAL A 14 14.78 -4.28 -22.35
CA VAL A 14 14.68 -3.13 -21.44
C VAL A 14 16.03 -2.68 -20.85
N ASP A 15 17.08 -3.50 -20.87
CA ASP A 15 18.40 -3.16 -20.27
C ASP A 15 19.16 -2.03 -20.99
N ARG A 16 18.68 -1.53 -22.12
CA ARG A 16 19.37 -0.46 -22.86
C ARG A 16 19.20 0.88 -22.13
N HIS A 17 20.32 1.39 -21.61
CA HIS A 17 20.39 2.60 -20.76
C HIS A 17 20.16 3.92 -21.51
N GLU A 18 20.37 3.97 -22.82
CA GLU A 18 20.60 5.21 -23.58
C GLU A 18 19.36 6.12 -23.74
N ASP A 19 18.13 5.59 -23.66
CA ASP A 19 16.90 6.33 -23.97
C ASP A 19 16.05 6.76 -22.74
N CYS A 20 16.60 6.64 -21.53
CA CYS A 20 15.78 6.75 -20.32
C CYS A 20 15.58 8.19 -19.82
N LEU A 21 16.56 9.07 -20.03
CA LEU A 21 16.60 10.41 -19.40
C LEU A 21 15.89 11.50 -20.23
N ASN A 22 15.41 11.15 -21.42
CA ASN A 22 14.73 12.04 -22.35
C ASN A 22 13.24 11.69 -22.52
N GLY A 23 12.72 10.66 -21.82
CA GLY A 23 11.32 10.22 -21.96
C GLY A 23 10.98 9.62 -23.34
N LYS A 24 11.99 9.23 -24.13
CA LYS A 24 11.83 8.70 -25.49
C LYS A 24 12.06 7.20 -25.61
N TRP A 25 12.25 6.48 -24.50
CA TRP A 25 12.41 5.03 -24.56
C TRP A 25 11.26 4.38 -25.31
N ALA A 26 11.62 3.59 -26.31
CA ALA A 26 10.75 2.66 -27.02
C ALA A 26 11.55 1.37 -27.25
N PRO A 27 10.94 0.19 -27.10
CA PRO A 27 11.60 -1.06 -27.44
C PRO A 27 11.89 -1.09 -28.95
N ASN A 28 12.99 -1.74 -29.34
CA ASN A 28 13.26 -1.95 -30.76
C ASN A 28 12.35 -3.05 -31.32
N LEU A 29 11.17 -2.65 -31.81
CA LEU A 29 10.15 -3.57 -32.33
C LEU A 29 10.65 -4.45 -33.49
N SER A 30 11.64 -4.00 -34.27
CA SER A 30 12.22 -4.78 -35.37
C SER A 30 13.01 -6.02 -34.92
N ARG A 31 13.36 -6.12 -33.63
CA ARG A 31 14.05 -7.27 -33.04
C ARG A 31 13.09 -8.30 -32.45
N LEU A 32 11.79 -7.96 -32.37
CA LEU A 32 10.78 -8.90 -31.89
C LEU A 32 10.42 -9.86 -33.03
N PRO A 33 10.24 -11.16 -32.76
CA PRO A 33 9.81 -12.14 -33.76
C PRO A 33 8.48 -11.71 -34.39
N ASP A 34 8.35 -11.95 -35.69
CA ASP A 34 7.09 -11.76 -36.41
C ASP A 34 6.07 -12.80 -35.90
N LEU A 35 5.04 -12.33 -35.21
CA LEU A 35 4.00 -13.17 -34.60
C LEU A 35 2.74 -13.31 -35.48
N GLY A 36 2.79 -12.86 -36.73
CA GLY A 36 1.64 -12.86 -37.64
C GLY A 36 0.70 -11.68 -37.35
N GLY A 37 0.95 -10.60 -38.07
CA GLY A 37 0.26 -9.30 -38.08
C GLY A 37 1.03 -8.39 -39.05
N SER A 38 0.43 -7.36 -39.63
CA SER A 38 1.15 -6.53 -40.61
C SER A 38 2.41 -5.91 -39.93
N PRO A 39 3.64 -6.03 -40.49
CA PRO A 39 4.87 -5.67 -39.77
C PRO A 39 5.13 -4.16 -39.60
N ARG A 40 4.16 -3.27 -39.81
CA ARG A 40 4.40 -1.83 -39.85
C ARG A 40 3.26 -0.99 -39.31
N GLU A 41 3.10 -1.00 -37.99
CA GLU A 41 2.49 0.11 -37.27
C GLU A 41 3.40 0.43 -36.07
N ASN A 42 3.82 1.70 -35.98
CA ASN A 42 5.02 2.14 -35.24
C ASN A 42 4.83 2.27 -33.71
N SER A 43 3.83 1.63 -33.11
CA SER A 43 3.55 1.71 -31.66
C SER A 43 3.64 0.37 -30.94
N ILE A 44 3.97 0.42 -29.65
CA ILE A 44 4.04 -0.76 -28.78
C ILE A 44 2.66 -1.42 -28.67
N LEU A 45 1.61 -0.60 -28.57
CA LEU A 45 0.23 -1.06 -28.44
C LEU A 45 -0.24 -1.83 -29.68
N SER A 46 0.01 -1.31 -30.89
CA SER A 46 -0.34 -2.02 -32.14
C SER A 46 0.36 -3.37 -32.21
N TRP A 47 1.65 -3.43 -31.85
CA TRP A 47 2.38 -4.71 -31.78
C TRP A 47 1.74 -5.67 -30.77
N MET A 48 1.41 -5.21 -29.56
CA MET A 48 0.75 -6.03 -28.53
C MET A 48 -0.60 -6.60 -29.00
N LEU A 49 -1.31 -5.84 -29.83
CA LEU A 49 -2.61 -6.19 -30.40
C LEU A 49 -2.50 -6.86 -31.78
N SER A 50 -1.28 -7.09 -32.28
CA SER A 50 -0.97 -7.74 -33.56
C SER A 50 -1.40 -6.97 -34.81
N GLY A 51 -1.51 -5.64 -34.71
CA GLY A 51 -1.90 -4.73 -35.80
C GLY A 51 -3.34 -4.88 -36.26
N GLY A 52 -3.96 -3.76 -36.63
CA GLY A 52 -5.33 -3.66 -37.12
C GLY A 52 -6.40 -3.95 -36.07
N GLU A 53 -7.56 -3.29 -36.20
CA GLU A 53 -8.71 -3.44 -35.29
C GLU A 53 -8.36 -3.24 -33.80
N GLU A 54 -7.37 -2.41 -33.48
CA GLU A 54 -6.89 -2.14 -32.12
C GLU A 54 -8.05 -1.78 -31.19
N LEU A 55 -8.90 -0.86 -31.65
CA LEU A 55 -10.09 -0.43 -30.91
C LEU A 55 -10.99 -1.63 -30.58
N GLN A 56 -11.34 -2.46 -31.56
CA GLN A 56 -12.25 -3.59 -31.35
C GLN A 56 -11.67 -4.62 -30.37
N LYS A 57 -10.35 -4.86 -30.45
CA LYS A 57 -9.63 -5.74 -29.53
C LYS A 57 -9.61 -5.18 -28.11
N LEU A 58 -9.36 -3.87 -27.94
CA LEU A 58 -9.41 -3.19 -26.65
C LEU A 58 -10.81 -3.20 -26.03
N LEU A 59 -11.85 -2.93 -26.82
CA LEU A 59 -13.23 -2.99 -26.37
C LEU A 59 -13.62 -4.41 -25.91
N SER A 60 -13.16 -5.42 -26.64
CA SER A 60 -13.38 -6.83 -26.28
C SER A 60 -12.63 -7.21 -24.99
N LEU A 61 -11.39 -6.75 -24.84
CA LEU A 61 -10.61 -6.96 -23.62
C LEU A 61 -11.27 -6.27 -22.41
N CYS A 62 -11.75 -5.04 -22.56
CA CYS A 62 -12.45 -4.34 -21.48
C CYS A 62 -13.69 -5.11 -21.03
N LYS A 63 -14.51 -5.60 -21.97
CA LYS A 63 -15.69 -6.43 -21.64
C LYS A 63 -15.31 -7.72 -20.90
N ALA A 64 -14.24 -8.40 -21.32
CA ALA A 64 -13.76 -9.60 -20.66
C ALA A 64 -13.23 -9.31 -19.24
N ALA A 65 -12.44 -8.25 -19.08
CA ALA A 65 -11.91 -7.84 -17.78
C ALA A 65 -13.03 -7.40 -16.82
N GLU A 66 -14.00 -6.64 -17.32
CA GLU A 66 -15.19 -6.25 -16.57
C GLU A 66 -15.97 -7.48 -16.09
N TRP A 67 -16.17 -8.49 -16.95
CA TRP A 67 -16.83 -9.74 -16.56
C TRP A 67 -16.11 -10.44 -15.40
N VAL A 68 -14.78 -10.52 -15.45
CA VAL A 68 -13.98 -11.10 -14.35
C VAL A 68 -14.11 -10.27 -13.08
N LEU A 69 -13.93 -8.95 -13.16
CA LEU A 69 -13.92 -8.05 -12.01
C LEU A 69 -15.28 -7.92 -11.31
N ARG A 70 -16.38 -8.03 -12.07
CA ARG A 70 -17.75 -8.13 -11.55
C ARG A 70 -17.92 -9.30 -10.57
N GLY A 71 -17.27 -10.43 -10.85
CA GLY A 71 -17.31 -11.63 -10.01
C GLY A 71 -16.42 -11.57 -8.77
N GLN A 72 -15.56 -10.57 -8.62
CA GLN A 72 -14.65 -10.44 -7.47
C GLN A 72 -15.29 -9.68 -6.30
N PRO A 73 -14.84 -9.90 -5.06
CA PRO A 73 -15.25 -9.05 -3.94
C PRO A 73 -14.63 -7.64 -4.02
N VAL A 74 -15.15 -6.70 -3.22
CA VAL A 74 -14.55 -5.36 -3.08
C VAL A 74 -13.19 -5.44 -2.40
N VAL A 75 -13.03 -6.37 -1.45
CA VAL A 75 -11.76 -6.71 -0.81
C VAL A 75 -11.33 -8.10 -1.29
N SER A 76 -10.30 -8.15 -2.13
CA SER A 76 -9.77 -9.43 -2.65
C SER A 76 -8.99 -10.18 -1.57
N GLU A 77 -9.18 -11.49 -1.45
CA GLU A 77 -8.35 -12.34 -0.58
C GLU A 77 -7.20 -12.92 -1.39
N VAL A 78 -5.97 -12.73 -0.93
CA VAL A 78 -4.75 -13.06 -1.68
C VAL A 78 -3.82 -13.92 -0.83
N GLU A 79 -3.32 -15.01 -1.37
CA GLU A 79 -2.33 -15.85 -0.70
C GLU A 79 -0.90 -15.43 -1.06
N ALA A 80 0.01 -15.58 -0.10
CA ALA A 80 1.45 -15.50 -0.27
C ALA A 80 1.99 -16.84 -0.81
N PRO A 81 3.05 -16.83 -1.62
CA PRO A 81 3.89 -15.67 -1.95
C PRO A 81 3.18 -14.62 -2.82
N ALA A 82 3.41 -13.34 -2.54
CA ALA A 82 2.78 -12.23 -3.27
C ALA A 82 3.78 -11.12 -3.61
N LYS A 83 3.54 -10.43 -4.73
CA LYS A 83 4.32 -9.27 -5.20
C LYS A 83 3.39 -8.07 -5.25
N ILE A 84 3.65 -7.06 -4.44
CA ILE A 84 2.81 -5.85 -4.36
C ILE A 84 3.50 -4.71 -5.09
N PHE A 85 2.83 -4.17 -6.10
CA PHE A 85 3.22 -3.02 -6.90
C PHE A 85 2.44 -1.79 -6.44
N GLY A 86 3.14 -0.66 -6.33
CA GLY A 86 2.54 0.65 -6.11
C GLY A 86 2.16 1.33 -7.42
N ASP A 87 2.10 2.67 -7.41
CA ASP A 87 1.72 3.47 -8.58
C ASP A 87 2.66 3.19 -9.76
N VAL A 88 2.07 3.06 -10.96
CA VAL A 88 2.79 2.78 -12.22
C VAL A 88 2.73 3.98 -13.16
N HIS A 89 1.60 4.68 -13.22
CA HIS A 89 1.41 5.92 -13.97
C HIS A 89 1.92 5.87 -15.42
N GLY A 90 1.53 4.86 -16.19
CA GLY A 90 1.94 4.73 -17.59
C GLY A 90 3.46 4.58 -17.81
N GLN A 91 4.26 4.30 -16.76
CA GLN A 91 5.70 4.03 -16.87
C GLN A 91 5.96 2.58 -17.25
N PHE A 92 5.50 2.21 -18.45
CA PHE A 92 5.57 0.85 -19.00
C PHE A 92 6.96 0.22 -18.87
N ARG A 93 8.02 0.97 -19.16
CA ARG A 93 9.41 0.50 -19.06
C ARG A 93 9.77 0.01 -17.66
N ASP A 94 9.42 0.78 -16.63
CA ASP A 94 9.79 0.42 -15.25
C ASP A 94 9.00 -0.81 -14.80
N MET A 95 7.73 -0.93 -15.20
CA MET A 95 6.95 -2.17 -15.02
C MET A 95 7.64 -3.37 -15.68
N MET A 96 8.15 -3.21 -16.91
CA MET A 96 8.87 -4.28 -17.61
C MET A 96 10.22 -4.62 -16.94
N LEU A 97 10.93 -3.66 -16.36
CA LEU A 97 12.14 -3.93 -15.57
C LEU A 97 11.83 -4.72 -14.30
N LEU A 98 10.77 -4.34 -13.58
CA LEU A 98 10.33 -5.08 -12.41
C LEU A 98 9.94 -6.52 -12.78
N PHE A 99 9.25 -6.72 -13.91
CA PHE A 99 8.97 -8.06 -14.43
C PHE A 99 10.22 -8.82 -14.85
N ARG A 100 11.21 -8.15 -15.46
CA ARG A 100 12.49 -8.77 -15.82
C ARG A 100 13.22 -9.30 -14.58
N PHE A 101 13.35 -8.46 -13.54
CA PHE A 101 14.14 -8.79 -12.35
C PHE A 101 13.41 -9.72 -11.37
N TYR A 102 12.09 -9.57 -11.25
CA TYR A 102 11.32 -10.26 -10.22
C TYR A 102 10.26 -11.19 -10.81
N GLY A 103 10.26 -11.43 -12.12
CA GLY A 103 9.31 -12.31 -12.81
C GLY A 103 7.96 -11.64 -13.10
N TRP A 104 7.19 -12.27 -13.98
CA TRP A 104 5.84 -11.87 -14.39
C TRP A 104 4.85 -13.03 -14.22
N PRO A 105 3.53 -12.78 -14.23
CA PRO A 105 2.54 -13.85 -14.11
C PRO A 105 2.68 -14.89 -15.22
N GLY A 106 2.71 -16.17 -14.87
CA GLY A 106 2.90 -17.27 -15.81
C GLY A 106 4.36 -17.68 -16.06
N LYS A 107 5.35 -17.04 -15.42
CA LYS A 107 6.73 -17.55 -15.36
C LYS A 107 6.86 -18.46 -14.12
N GLU A 108 7.10 -19.75 -14.35
CA GLU A 108 7.32 -20.77 -13.30
C GLU A 108 8.65 -20.52 -12.58
N GLU A 109 8.61 -19.75 -11.50
CA GLU A 109 9.59 -19.83 -10.42
C GLU A 109 8.81 -20.04 -9.11
N SER A 110 8.09 -21.17 -9.03
CA SER A 110 7.47 -21.64 -7.80
C SER A 110 8.48 -22.50 -7.07
N THR A 111 9.08 -21.98 -6.00
CA THR A 111 9.93 -22.79 -5.10
C THR A 111 9.09 -23.62 -4.11
N ASP A 112 7.79 -23.31 -4.01
CA ASP A 112 6.78 -23.99 -3.20
C ASP A 112 5.52 -24.22 -4.06
N ASP A 113 4.69 -25.23 -3.76
CA ASP A 113 3.53 -25.71 -4.55
C ASP A 113 2.39 -24.69 -4.83
N LEU A 114 2.59 -23.39 -4.56
CA LEU A 114 1.61 -22.31 -4.76
C LEU A 114 2.08 -21.25 -5.79
N PRO A 115 1.19 -20.76 -6.67
CA PRO A 115 1.51 -19.69 -7.60
C PRO A 115 1.77 -18.37 -6.86
N VAL A 116 2.73 -17.58 -7.34
CA VAL A 116 3.02 -16.25 -6.79
C VAL A 116 1.96 -15.24 -7.24
N SER A 117 1.24 -14.65 -6.29
CA SER A 117 0.24 -13.60 -6.56
C SER A 117 0.90 -12.26 -6.94
N PHE A 118 0.24 -11.48 -7.79
CA PHE A 118 0.67 -10.14 -8.22
C PHE A 118 -0.44 -9.14 -7.90
N VAL A 119 -0.19 -8.25 -6.94
CA VAL A 119 -1.15 -7.22 -6.51
C VAL A 119 -0.69 -5.87 -7.04
N PHE A 120 -1.45 -5.25 -7.93
CA PHE A 120 -1.22 -3.89 -8.42
C PHE A 120 -2.16 -2.92 -7.70
N ASN A 121 -1.58 -2.01 -6.92
CA ASN A 121 -2.32 -1.19 -5.99
C ASN A 121 -2.68 0.19 -6.58
N GLY A 122 -3.37 0.18 -7.73
CA GLY A 122 -3.91 1.38 -8.37
C GLY A 122 -2.92 2.27 -9.12
N ASP A 123 -3.44 3.34 -9.72
CA ASP A 123 -2.73 4.36 -10.48
C ASP A 123 -1.91 3.77 -11.64
N PHE A 124 -2.63 3.10 -12.53
CA PHE A 124 -2.09 2.48 -13.74
C PHE A 124 -1.86 3.52 -14.84
N VAL A 125 -2.76 4.49 -14.93
CA VAL A 125 -2.84 5.49 -16.00
C VAL A 125 -2.42 6.89 -15.53
N ASP A 126 -2.54 7.87 -16.43
CA ASP A 126 -2.06 9.24 -16.34
C ASP A 126 -0.54 9.38 -16.20
N ARG A 127 -0.07 10.61 -16.49
CA ARG A 127 1.29 11.11 -16.24
C ARG A 127 2.35 10.56 -17.18
N GLY A 128 2.55 9.25 -17.21
CA GLY A 128 3.50 8.59 -18.10
C GLY A 128 3.02 8.56 -19.54
N ARG A 129 3.93 8.14 -20.43
CA ARG A 129 3.68 8.12 -21.87
C ARG A 129 2.87 6.90 -22.33
N HIS A 130 3.14 5.74 -21.73
CA HIS A 130 2.67 4.44 -22.23
C HIS A 130 1.47 3.94 -21.43
N GLN A 131 0.47 4.81 -21.28
CA GLN A 131 -0.69 4.56 -20.39
C GLN A 131 -1.56 3.42 -20.93
N LEU A 132 -1.81 3.40 -22.24
CA LEU A 132 -2.59 2.35 -22.90
C LEU A 132 -1.89 0.99 -22.83
N GLU A 133 -0.57 0.94 -23.02
CA GLU A 133 0.20 -0.30 -22.95
C GLU A 133 0.17 -0.90 -21.54
N VAL A 134 0.35 -0.07 -20.50
CA VAL A 134 0.27 -0.51 -19.11
C VAL A 134 -1.09 -1.12 -18.82
N ILE A 135 -2.18 -0.37 -19.04
CA ILE A 135 -3.51 -0.86 -18.67
C ILE A 135 -3.92 -2.06 -19.53
N THR A 136 -3.56 -2.09 -20.82
CA THR A 136 -3.85 -3.22 -21.71
C THR A 136 -3.20 -4.51 -21.23
N ILE A 137 -1.92 -4.47 -20.83
CA ILE A 137 -1.24 -5.65 -20.27
C ILE A 137 -1.85 -6.07 -18.93
N LEU A 138 -2.15 -5.13 -18.03
CA LEU A 138 -2.73 -5.46 -16.74
C LEU A 138 -4.11 -6.12 -16.89
N LEU A 139 -4.98 -5.60 -17.75
CA LEU A 139 -6.29 -6.20 -18.01
C LEU A 139 -6.16 -7.57 -18.69
N ALA A 140 -5.24 -7.74 -19.63
CA ALA A 140 -5.03 -9.04 -20.26
C ALA A 140 -4.47 -10.08 -19.30
N LEU A 141 -3.51 -9.70 -18.45
CA LEU A 141 -3.00 -10.54 -17.37
C LEU A 141 -4.12 -10.89 -16.37
N LYS A 142 -5.00 -9.94 -16.05
CA LYS A 142 -6.16 -10.18 -15.19
C LYS A 142 -7.14 -11.19 -15.80
N VAL A 143 -7.42 -11.09 -17.09
CA VAL A 143 -8.31 -12.02 -17.79
C VAL A 143 -7.70 -13.42 -17.89
N VAL A 144 -6.39 -13.52 -18.13
CA VAL A 144 -5.70 -14.81 -18.29
C VAL A 144 -5.42 -15.49 -16.95
N TYR A 145 -5.11 -14.70 -15.91
CA TYR A 145 -4.74 -15.20 -14.58
C TYR A 145 -5.59 -14.53 -13.48
N PRO A 146 -6.91 -14.74 -13.47
CA PRO A 146 -7.85 -14.01 -12.61
C PRO A 146 -7.60 -14.18 -11.11
N ASP A 147 -7.05 -15.33 -10.70
CA ASP A 147 -6.77 -15.67 -9.30
C ASP A 147 -5.30 -15.48 -8.90
N VAL A 148 -4.47 -14.97 -9.83
CA VAL A 148 -3.05 -14.67 -9.58
C VAL A 148 -2.80 -13.17 -9.67
N VAL A 149 -3.50 -12.47 -10.58
CA VAL A 149 -3.34 -11.03 -10.81
C VAL A 149 -4.50 -10.28 -10.19
N TRP A 150 -4.19 -9.44 -9.21
CA TRP A 150 -5.14 -8.67 -8.41
C TRP A 150 -4.92 -7.19 -8.70
N LEU A 151 -5.98 -6.48 -9.07
CA LEU A 151 -5.94 -5.08 -9.42
C LEU A 151 -6.81 -4.31 -8.44
N ASN A 152 -6.21 -3.46 -7.60
CA ASN A 152 -6.96 -2.51 -6.80
C ASN A 152 -7.15 -1.21 -7.58
N ARG A 153 -8.21 -0.49 -7.29
CA ARG A 153 -8.47 0.83 -7.84
C ARG A 153 -7.56 1.89 -7.20
N GLY A 154 -6.95 2.72 -8.03
CA GLY A 154 -6.29 3.95 -7.59
C GLY A 154 -7.17 5.18 -7.79
N ASN A 155 -6.66 6.33 -7.36
CA ASN A 155 -7.40 7.58 -7.53
C ASN A 155 -7.38 8.10 -8.98
N HIS A 156 -6.43 7.62 -9.78
CA HIS A 156 -6.33 7.91 -11.21
C HIS A 156 -7.22 7.02 -12.09
N GLU A 157 -7.82 5.96 -11.55
CA GLU A 157 -8.87 5.19 -12.23
C GLU A 157 -10.26 5.85 -12.05
N ASP A 158 -10.30 7.18 -12.22
CA ASP A 158 -11.48 8.03 -12.11
C ASP A 158 -11.49 9.11 -13.19
N MET A 159 -12.64 9.32 -13.83
CA MET A 159 -12.77 10.23 -14.99
C MET A 159 -12.34 11.65 -14.64
N SER A 160 -12.56 12.11 -13.40
CA SER A 160 -12.23 13.47 -12.97
C SER A 160 -10.73 13.75 -12.94
N GLN A 161 -9.89 12.72 -12.91
CA GLN A 161 -8.43 12.85 -12.96
C GLN A 161 -7.90 12.77 -14.38
N ASN A 162 -8.47 11.88 -15.18
CA ASN A 162 -7.96 11.52 -16.50
C ASN A 162 -8.16 12.57 -17.60
N CYS A 163 -9.00 13.59 -17.37
CA CYS A 163 -9.25 14.67 -18.35
C CYS A 163 -8.37 15.91 -18.15
N LYS A 164 -7.45 15.89 -17.16
CA LYS A 164 -6.62 17.05 -16.83
C LYS A 164 -5.25 16.93 -17.49
N THR A 165 -4.94 17.82 -18.43
CA THR A 165 -3.54 18.14 -18.71
C THR A 165 -2.96 18.72 -17.43
N THR A 166 -1.96 18.06 -16.89
CA THR A 166 -1.41 18.47 -15.59
C THR A 166 -0.68 19.80 -15.79
N GLN A 167 -0.63 20.63 -14.75
CA GLN A 167 0.15 21.89 -14.78
C GLN A 167 1.64 21.66 -15.13
N GLN A 168 2.07 20.41 -15.13
CA GLN A 168 3.43 19.94 -15.32
C GLN A 168 3.66 19.39 -16.74
N GLY A 169 2.67 19.54 -17.64
CA GLY A 169 2.77 19.18 -19.06
C GLY A 169 2.53 17.71 -19.38
N SER A 170 2.11 16.90 -18.39
CA SER A 170 1.80 15.49 -18.64
C SER A 170 0.39 15.32 -19.20
N ILE A 171 0.27 14.40 -20.16
CA ILE A 171 -0.96 14.12 -20.90
C ILE A 171 -1.89 13.26 -20.03
N GLY A 172 -3.18 13.63 -19.98
CA GLY A 172 -4.22 12.83 -19.33
C GLY A 172 -4.60 11.62 -20.17
N PHE A 173 -5.16 10.59 -19.53
CA PHE A 173 -5.50 9.33 -20.18
C PHE A 173 -6.49 9.50 -21.33
N ASN A 174 -7.41 10.48 -21.25
CA ASN A 174 -8.32 10.79 -22.37
C ASN A 174 -7.53 11.14 -23.65
N LYS A 175 -6.50 11.97 -23.51
CA LYS A 175 -5.68 12.44 -24.61
C LYS A 175 -4.72 11.37 -25.10
N ALA A 176 -4.22 10.51 -24.21
CA ALA A 176 -3.47 9.31 -24.61
C ALA A 176 -4.31 8.36 -25.48
N CYS A 177 -5.60 8.18 -25.16
CA CYS A 177 -6.54 7.42 -26.00
C CYS A 177 -6.76 8.08 -27.37
N GLU A 178 -6.98 9.39 -27.41
CA GLU A 178 -7.17 10.14 -28.66
C GLU A 178 -5.94 10.12 -29.57
N ASP A 179 -4.74 10.26 -28.99
CA ASP A 179 -3.49 10.31 -29.74
C ASP A 179 -3.18 8.96 -30.42
N GLU A 180 -3.55 7.85 -29.78
CA GLU A 180 -3.29 6.50 -30.29
C GLU A 180 -4.41 5.99 -31.23
N LEU A 181 -5.69 6.30 -30.94
CA LEU A 181 -6.84 5.69 -31.63
C LEU A 181 -7.69 6.69 -32.43
N GLY A 182 -7.24 7.95 -32.52
CA GLY A 182 -8.02 9.05 -33.10
C GLY A 182 -9.15 9.51 -32.18
N SER A 183 -9.87 10.56 -32.59
CA SER A 183 -10.88 11.20 -31.72
C SER A 183 -12.03 10.27 -31.33
N GLU A 184 -12.68 9.63 -32.30
CA GLU A 184 -13.84 8.76 -32.03
C GLU A 184 -13.43 7.45 -31.34
N GLY A 185 -12.36 6.81 -31.84
CA GLY A 185 -11.82 5.58 -31.26
C GLY A 185 -11.27 5.79 -29.86
N GLY A 186 -10.56 6.90 -29.64
CA GLY A 186 -10.04 7.30 -28.34
C GLY A 186 -11.14 7.52 -27.31
N ALA A 187 -12.22 8.23 -27.68
CA ALA A 187 -13.38 8.42 -26.82
C ALA A 187 -14.06 7.09 -26.44
N ALA A 188 -14.25 6.19 -27.42
CA ALA A 188 -14.84 4.88 -27.19
C ALA A 188 -13.97 4.00 -26.28
N ALA A 189 -12.66 3.96 -26.49
CA ALA A 189 -11.72 3.23 -25.63
C ALA A 189 -11.69 3.81 -24.22
N PHE A 190 -11.60 5.14 -24.09
CA PHE A 190 -11.62 5.83 -22.80
C PHE A 190 -12.86 5.47 -21.97
N GLN A 191 -14.04 5.52 -22.58
CA GLN A 191 -15.28 5.11 -21.93
C GLN A 191 -15.26 3.63 -21.51
N ALA A 192 -14.76 2.74 -22.36
CA ALA A 192 -14.69 1.32 -22.06
C ALA A 192 -13.75 1.01 -20.87
N PHE A 193 -12.58 1.66 -20.80
CA PHE A 193 -11.69 1.52 -19.65
C PHE A 193 -12.34 2.02 -18.36
N HIS A 194 -13.06 3.14 -18.40
CA HIS A 194 -13.76 3.64 -17.21
C HIS A 194 -14.91 2.74 -16.75
N SER A 195 -15.61 2.06 -17.67
CA SER A 195 -16.55 1.00 -17.30
C SER A 195 -15.85 -0.10 -16.50
N VAL A 196 -14.65 -0.53 -16.91
CA VAL A 196 -13.83 -1.50 -16.16
C VAL A 196 -13.41 -0.96 -14.80
N PHE A 197 -12.94 0.31 -14.74
CA PHE A 197 -12.45 0.92 -13.50
C PHE A 197 -13.52 1.00 -12.40
N ALA A 198 -14.78 1.15 -12.79
CA ALA A 198 -15.90 1.15 -11.85
C ALA A 198 -16.08 -0.20 -11.11
N TRP A 199 -15.53 -1.28 -11.66
CA TRP A 199 -15.55 -2.63 -11.08
C TRP A 199 -14.23 -3.03 -10.43
N LEU A 200 -13.22 -2.17 -10.35
CA LEU A 200 -11.99 -2.54 -9.64
C LEU A 200 -12.25 -2.72 -8.14
N PRO A 201 -11.75 -3.79 -7.51
CA PRO A 201 -11.64 -3.92 -6.05
C PRO A 201 -11.00 -2.67 -5.42
N LEU A 202 -11.36 -2.37 -4.17
CA LEU A 202 -10.81 -1.23 -3.42
C LEU A 202 -9.59 -1.61 -2.57
N ALA A 203 -9.46 -2.89 -2.24
CA ALA A 203 -8.37 -3.40 -1.44
C ALA A 203 -8.08 -4.88 -1.74
N ALA A 204 -6.89 -5.33 -1.32
CA ALA A 204 -6.51 -6.73 -1.28
C ALA A 204 -6.01 -7.06 0.13
N ARG A 205 -6.45 -8.17 0.70
CA ARG A 205 -6.00 -8.69 1.99
C ARG A 205 -5.09 -9.89 1.74
N VAL A 206 -3.79 -9.69 1.93
CA VAL A 206 -2.78 -10.73 1.75
C VAL A 206 -2.64 -11.56 3.02
N ASN A 207 -2.85 -12.86 2.90
CA ASN A 207 -2.83 -13.86 3.97
C ASN A 207 -3.63 -13.45 5.23
N GLN A 208 -4.70 -12.68 5.09
CA GLN A 208 -5.47 -12.17 6.22
C GLN A 208 -4.72 -11.21 7.18
N HIS A 209 -3.45 -10.88 6.88
CA HIS A 209 -2.57 -10.12 7.77
C HIS A 209 -2.21 -8.73 7.23
N ILE A 210 -2.14 -8.58 5.91
CA ILE A 210 -1.70 -7.35 5.25
C ILE A 210 -2.86 -6.79 4.45
N LEU A 211 -3.29 -5.57 4.76
CA LEU A 211 -4.28 -4.86 3.95
C LEU A 211 -3.57 -3.95 2.96
N VAL A 212 -3.77 -4.18 1.66
CA VAL A 212 -3.25 -3.37 0.57
C VAL A 212 -4.38 -2.50 0.03
N LEU A 213 -4.25 -1.18 0.12
CA LEU A 213 -5.22 -0.20 -0.39
C LEU A 213 -4.49 1.01 -0.96
N HIS A 214 -5.08 1.78 -1.86
CA HIS A 214 -4.30 2.74 -2.64
C HIS A 214 -3.84 3.99 -1.86
N GLY A 215 -4.78 4.78 -1.33
CA GLY A 215 -4.55 6.00 -0.57
C GLY A 215 -4.27 5.74 0.90
N GLY A 216 -5.32 5.48 1.70
CA GLY A 216 -5.15 5.35 3.14
C GLY A 216 -6.44 5.06 3.91
N LEU A 217 -6.38 5.18 5.24
CA LEU A 217 -7.50 4.81 6.12
C LEU A 217 -8.51 5.93 6.34
N GLY A 218 -8.17 7.18 5.98
CA GLY A 218 -8.94 8.36 6.36
C GLY A 218 -9.15 8.44 7.87
N THR A 219 -10.39 8.44 8.32
CA THR A 219 -10.77 8.43 9.74
C THR A 219 -10.47 7.09 10.45
N GLY A 220 -10.44 5.98 9.71
CA GLY A 220 -10.25 4.63 10.25
C GLY A 220 -11.40 4.13 11.14
N ASP A 221 -12.59 4.73 11.06
CA ASP A 221 -13.82 4.37 11.78
C ASP A 221 -14.75 3.48 10.94
N TRP A 222 -14.16 2.53 10.21
CA TRP A 222 -14.85 1.56 9.37
C TRP A 222 -14.20 0.17 9.46
N THR A 223 -14.91 -0.88 9.06
CA THR A 223 -14.45 -2.28 9.13
C THR A 223 -14.28 -2.88 7.74
N LEU A 224 -13.47 -3.94 7.61
CA LEU A 224 -13.33 -4.67 6.35
C LEU A 224 -14.65 -5.29 5.89
N GLU A 225 -15.50 -5.70 6.83
CA GLU A 225 -16.84 -6.20 6.54
C GLU A 225 -17.72 -5.13 5.87
N GLN A 226 -17.75 -3.92 6.43
CA GLN A 226 -18.49 -2.80 5.84
C GLN A 226 -17.94 -2.42 4.46
N LEU A 227 -16.62 -2.40 4.29
CA LEU A 227 -15.99 -2.15 2.99
C LEU A 227 -16.38 -3.21 1.96
N ASN A 228 -16.42 -4.49 2.37
CA ASN A 228 -16.74 -5.58 1.46
C ASN A 228 -18.23 -5.66 1.10
N ALA A 229 -19.11 -5.04 1.89
CA ALA A 229 -20.55 -4.96 1.64
C ALA A 229 -20.94 -3.88 0.61
N ILE A 230 -19.99 -3.07 0.14
CA ILE A 230 -20.27 -2.00 -0.83
C ILE A 230 -20.72 -2.59 -2.16
N GLU A 231 -21.83 -2.10 -2.69
CA GLU A 231 -22.31 -2.45 -4.02
C GLU A 231 -21.45 -1.79 -5.10
N ARG A 232 -21.02 -2.61 -6.08
CA ARG A 232 -20.35 -2.15 -7.30
C ARG A 232 -21.32 -2.26 -8.48
N PRO A 233 -21.21 -1.40 -9.51
CA PRO A 233 -20.06 -0.56 -9.84
C PRO A 233 -20.01 0.76 -9.08
N LEU A 234 -18.78 1.20 -8.78
CA LEU A 234 -18.50 2.53 -8.21
C LEU A 234 -18.16 3.50 -9.34
N THR A 235 -19.12 4.30 -9.79
CA THR A 235 -18.89 5.31 -10.84
C THR A 235 -18.33 6.60 -10.25
N SER A 236 -17.81 7.49 -11.10
CA SER A 236 -17.32 8.81 -10.66
C SER A 236 -18.38 9.64 -9.90
N GLU A 237 -19.67 9.34 -10.11
CA GLU A 237 -20.80 10.04 -9.49
C GLU A 237 -21.07 9.59 -8.04
N ASN A 238 -20.89 8.30 -7.75
CA ASN A 238 -21.17 7.72 -6.43
C ASN A 238 -19.92 7.51 -5.56
N LEU A 239 -18.71 7.56 -6.15
CA LEU A 239 -17.45 7.27 -5.47
C LEU A 239 -17.21 8.14 -4.22
N ALA A 240 -17.54 9.43 -4.30
CA ALA A 240 -17.28 10.39 -3.24
C ALA A 240 -18.25 10.29 -2.07
N THR A 241 -19.47 9.79 -2.30
CA THR A 241 -20.54 9.65 -1.30
C THR A 241 -20.65 8.21 -0.78
N ALA A 242 -20.08 7.23 -1.49
CA ALA A 242 -20.09 5.84 -1.08
C ALA A 242 -19.48 5.66 0.32
N MET A 243 -20.25 4.99 1.18
CA MET A 243 -19.89 4.72 2.57
C MET A 243 -19.46 6.01 3.31
N ASP A 244 -20.27 7.07 3.18
CA ASP A 244 -20.04 8.38 3.81
C ASP A 244 -18.64 8.96 3.54
N GLY A 245 -18.09 8.69 2.34
CA GLY A 245 -16.78 9.18 1.91
C GLY A 245 -15.59 8.30 2.32
N VAL A 246 -15.83 7.12 2.93
CA VAL A 246 -14.77 6.16 3.24
C VAL A 246 -14.09 5.66 1.96
N VAL A 247 -14.85 5.33 0.92
CA VAL A 247 -14.29 4.90 -0.38
C VAL A 247 -13.37 5.96 -0.95
N TYR A 248 -13.78 7.22 -0.87
CA TYR A 248 -12.98 8.33 -1.34
C TYR A 248 -11.67 8.46 -0.55
N ASN A 249 -11.70 8.27 0.77
CA ASN A 249 -10.48 8.25 1.60
C ASN A 249 -9.58 7.05 1.31
N ILE A 250 -10.14 5.88 1.02
CA ILE A 250 -9.38 4.70 0.60
C ILE A 250 -8.54 5.00 -0.64
N LEU A 251 -9.02 5.86 -1.53
CA LEU A 251 -8.30 6.27 -2.74
C LEU A 251 -7.41 7.50 -2.54
N TRP A 252 -7.80 8.46 -1.69
CA TRP A 252 -7.18 9.80 -1.66
C TRP A 252 -6.48 10.20 -0.35
N SER A 253 -6.73 9.50 0.75
CA SER A 253 -6.22 9.93 2.06
C SER A 253 -4.73 9.66 2.21
N ASP A 254 -4.08 10.47 3.02
CA ASP A 254 -2.63 10.42 3.23
C ASP A 254 -2.27 10.32 4.71
N PRO A 255 -1.19 9.61 5.07
CA PRO A 255 -0.66 9.70 6.42
C PRO A 255 -0.10 11.10 6.70
N VAL A 256 -0.05 11.51 7.97
CA VAL A 256 0.62 12.76 8.36
C VAL A 256 2.09 12.72 7.90
N GLN A 257 2.54 13.79 7.23
CA GLN A 257 3.91 13.90 6.72
C GLN A 257 4.80 14.79 7.59
N TYR A 258 6.11 14.61 7.44
CA TYR A 258 7.12 15.56 7.91
C TYR A 258 7.00 16.84 7.08
N THR A 259 6.62 17.95 7.68
CA THR A 259 6.87 19.27 7.09
C THR A 259 8.26 19.72 7.55
N ALA A 260 9.07 20.21 6.60
CA ALA A 260 10.44 20.68 6.90
C ALA A 260 10.48 21.87 7.89
N ASP A 261 9.32 22.48 8.18
CA ASP A 261 9.17 23.68 8.99
C ASP A 261 8.58 23.40 10.39
N ASP A 262 8.06 22.20 10.66
CA ASP A 262 7.44 21.90 11.96
C ASP A 262 8.39 21.13 12.88
N ARG A 263 8.61 21.70 14.07
CA ARG A 263 9.23 21.05 15.23
C ARG A 263 8.41 19.86 15.77
N ILE A 264 7.34 19.46 15.08
CA ILE A 264 6.46 18.34 15.41
C ILE A 264 6.84 17.16 14.53
N GLN A 265 7.41 16.14 15.15
CA GLN A 265 7.68 14.88 14.46
C GLN A 265 6.34 14.22 14.08
N PRO A 266 6.12 13.71 12.85
CA PRO A 266 4.87 13.09 12.41
C PRO A 266 4.44 11.89 13.26
N GLN A 267 5.40 11.19 13.88
CA GLN A 267 5.11 10.15 14.89
C GLN A 267 4.38 10.68 16.14
N MET A 268 4.41 12.00 16.38
CA MET A 268 3.75 12.68 17.49
C MET A 268 2.40 13.30 17.09
N SER A 269 2.01 13.23 15.82
CA SER A 269 0.72 13.72 15.34
C SER A 269 -0.34 12.62 15.47
N PHE A 270 -1.28 12.85 16.38
CA PHE A 270 -2.36 11.91 16.71
C PHE A 270 -3.68 12.33 16.07
N GLY A 271 -4.45 11.33 15.63
CA GLY A 271 -5.81 11.48 15.17
C GLY A 271 -5.93 11.80 13.69
N VAL A 272 -7.00 12.53 13.37
CA VAL A 272 -7.44 12.79 12.00
C VAL A 272 -7.37 14.30 11.75
N HIS A 273 -6.75 14.68 10.65
CA HIS A 273 -6.50 16.06 10.27
C HIS A 273 -7.13 16.38 8.91
N ARG A 274 -7.29 17.67 8.63
CA ARG A 274 -7.74 18.14 7.31
C ARG A 274 -6.67 17.86 6.28
N SER A 275 -7.06 17.35 5.11
CA SER A 275 -6.12 17.15 4.01
C SER A 275 -5.93 18.43 3.20
N HIS A 276 -4.68 18.75 2.87
CA HIS A 276 -4.36 19.80 1.91
C HIS A 276 -4.93 19.49 0.51
N ARG A 277 -5.18 18.21 0.20
CA ARG A 277 -5.83 17.78 -1.06
C ARG A 277 -7.33 18.02 -1.06
N ALA A 278 -7.93 18.19 0.11
CA ALA A 278 -9.38 18.35 0.26
C ALA A 278 -9.90 19.65 -0.36
N LYS A 279 -9.02 20.64 -0.62
CA LYS A 279 -9.38 21.99 -1.13
C LYS A 279 -10.55 22.61 -0.33
N HIS A 280 -11.79 22.42 -0.81
CA HIS A 280 -13.03 22.92 -0.21
C HIS A 280 -14.00 21.82 0.24
N THR A 281 -13.68 20.54 0.02
CA THR A 281 -14.43 19.42 0.60
C THR A 281 -13.78 19.06 1.93
N ASP A 282 -14.57 18.63 2.92
CA ASP A 282 -14.03 18.08 4.17
C ASP A 282 -14.00 16.54 4.13
N VAL A 283 -14.05 15.95 2.93
CA VAL A 283 -14.13 14.50 2.74
C VAL A 283 -12.75 13.86 2.90
N MET A 284 -11.71 14.40 2.25
CA MET A 284 -10.36 13.83 2.32
C MET A 284 -9.69 14.15 3.66
N LYS A 285 -9.22 13.12 4.35
CA LYS A 285 -8.53 13.24 5.63
C LYS A 285 -7.05 12.91 5.52
N VAL A 286 -6.30 13.43 6.48
CA VAL A 286 -4.94 12.99 6.79
C VAL A 286 -4.98 12.25 8.13
N PHE A 287 -4.23 11.16 8.28
CA PHE A 287 -4.33 10.30 9.46
C PHE A 287 -2.98 10.03 10.12
N GLY A 288 -2.99 10.07 11.45
CA GLY A 288 -1.84 9.80 12.29
C GLY A 288 -1.59 8.30 12.52
N ARG A 289 -0.48 8.03 13.20
CA ARG A 289 -0.03 6.68 13.57
C ARG A 289 -1.07 5.89 14.36
N ASP A 290 -1.74 6.54 15.30
CA ASP A 290 -2.74 5.93 16.18
C ASP A 290 -3.99 5.46 15.44
N VAL A 291 -4.36 6.14 14.36
CA VAL A 291 -5.47 5.73 13.49
C VAL A 291 -5.13 4.38 12.84
N THR A 292 -3.92 4.26 12.27
CA THR A 292 -3.44 3.00 11.69
C THR A 292 -3.33 1.89 12.72
N GLU A 293 -2.67 2.14 13.85
CA GLU A 293 -2.51 1.13 14.89
C GLU A 293 -3.88 0.61 15.37
N ARG A 294 -4.82 1.52 15.66
CA ARG A 294 -6.17 1.17 16.12
C ARG A 294 -6.92 0.34 15.08
N PHE A 295 -6.86 0.74 13.81
CA PHE A 295 -7.48 0.01 12.71
C PHE A 295 -6.89 -1.40 12.58
N CYS A 296 -5.56 -1.52 12.51
CA CYS A 296 -4.88 -2.81 12.40
C CYS A 296 -5.22 -3.74 13.57
N ARG A 297 -5.24 -3.24 14.80
CA ARG A 297 -5.63 -4.04 15.97
C ARG A 297 -7.07 -4.52 15.91
N ARG A 298 -8.02 -3.69 15.47
CA ARG A 298 -9.44 -4.06 15.34
C ARG A 298 -9.65 -5.12 14.28
N GLU A 299 -9.07 -4.92 13.09
CA GLU A 299 -9.22 -5.81 11.94
C GLU A 299 -8.23 -7.00 11.97
N ARG A 300 -7.41 -7.11 13.03
CA ARG A 300 -6.40 -8.17 13.23
C ARG A 300 -5.32 -8.23 12.13
N LEU A 301 -4.95 -7.07 11.61
CA LEU A 301 -3.90 -6.89 10.61
C LEU A 301 -2.56 -6.61 11.28
N SER A 302 -1.49 -7.06 10.64
CA SER A 302 -0.10 -6.73 11.00
C SER A 302 0.41 -5.49 10.27
N LEU A 303 -0.10 -5.22 9.07
CA LEU A 303 0.41 -4.15 8.21
C LEU A 303 -0.70 -3.61 7.29
N VAL A 304 -0.71 -2.30 7.09
CA VAL A 304 -1.39 -1.66 5.94
C VAL A 304 -0.31 -1.27 4.93
N VAL A 305 -0.49 -1.66 3.67
CA VAL A 305 0.34 -1.22 2.53
C VAL A 305 -0.47 -0.23 1.71
N ARG A 306 0.15 0.91 1.39
CA ARG A 306 -0.41 1.95 0.53
C ARG A 306 0.52 2.39 -0.59
N SER A 307 -0.03 3.13 -1.55
CA SER A 307 0.71 3.70 -2.69
C SER A 307 0.55 5.21 -2.76
N HIS A 308 -0.05 5.81 -3.80
CA HIS A 308 -0.57 7.18 -3.97
C HIS A 308 0.39 8.39 -3.78
N GLN A 309 1.50 8.22 -3.06
CA GLN A 309 2.46 9.29 -2.80
C GLN A 309 3.86 8.72 -2.95
N PHE A 310 4.67 9.33 -3.81
CA PHE A 310 6.12 9.14 -3.76
C PHE A 310 6.72 10.01 -2.63
N LYS A 311 7.93 9.66 -2.19
CA LYS A 311 8.78 10.51 -1.33
C LYS A 311 10.05 10.82 -2.12
N ASN A 312 10.60 12.01 -1.94
CA ASN A 312 11.86 12.39 -2.60
C ASN A 312 12.75 13.17 -1.62
N PRO A 313 14.02 12.77 -1.43
CA PRO A 313 14.63 11.53 -1.91
C PRO A 313 14.08 10.30 -1.17
N CYS A 314 13.76 9.21 -1.88
CA CYS A 314 13.47 7.91 -1.25
C CYS A 314 13.75 6.72 -2.18
N LYS A 315 13.78 5.52 -1.58
CA LYS A 315 14.03 4.22 -2.21
C LYS A 315 12.78 3.60 -2.85
N GLY A 316 11.78 4.40 -3.21
CA GLY A 316 10.49 3.92 -3.74
C GLY A 316 9.57 3.23 -2.73
N TYR A 317 10.00 3.13 -1.46
CA TYR A 317 9.17 2.64 -0.35
C TYR A 317 9.48 3.41 0.93
N GLU A 318 8.60 3.32 1.92
CA GLU A 318 8.81 3.88 3.26
C GLU A 318 8.06 3.06 4.31
N VAL A 319 8.72 2.77 5.44
CA VAL A 319 8.07 2.20 6.62
C VAL A 319 7.63 3.37 7.50
N MET A 320 6.34 3.40 7.84
CA MET A 320 5.67 4.50 8.51
C MET A 320 4.91 3.98 9.74
N HIS A 321 4.51 4.91 10.60
CA HIS A 321 3.63 4.62 11.75
C HIS A 321 4.14 3.43 12.59
N ASP A 322 5.43 3.42 12.95
CA ASP A 322 6.10 2.37 13.71
C ASP A 322 5.89 0.95 13.13
N GLY A 323 5.90 0.82 11.81
CA GLY A 323 5.76 -0.47 11.13
C GLY A 323 4.32 -0.92 10.89
N TRP A 324 3.32 -0.15 11.33
CA TRP A 324 1.90 -0.45 11.04
C TRP A 324 1.48 -0.04 9.61
N LEU A 325 2.24 0.84 8.97
CA LEU A 325 1.98 1.34 7.63
C LEU A 325 3.23 1.23 6.76
N MET A 326 3.08 0.80 5.52
CA MET A 326 4.14 0.84 4.52
C MET A 326 3.64 1.50 3.25
N ARG A 327 4.48 2.33 2.66
CA ARG A 327 4.27 2.96 1.37
C ARG A 327 5.12 2.25 0.32
N VAL A 328 4.57 2.05 -0.88
CA VAL A 328 5.30 1.56 -2.05
C VAL A 328 4.94 2.36 -3.29
N PHE A 329 5.91 2.65 -4.14
CA PHE A 329 5.77 3.42 -5.37
C PHE A 329 6.62 2.77 -6.46
N SER A 330 6.02 2.34 -7.57
CA SER A 330 6.66 1.49 -8.58
C SER A 330 7.12 2.24 -9.84
N ALA A 331 7.14 3.58 -9.78
CA ALA A 331 7.57 4.45 -10.87
C ALA A 331 8.84 5.25 -10.47
N ARG A 332 9.99 4.98 -11.09
CA ARG A 332 11.23 5.73 -10.80
C ARG A 332 11.34 6.94 -11.69
N ASN A 333 12.20 7.89 -11.34
CA ASN A 333 12.37 9.11 -12.12
C ASN A 333 11.02 9.79 -12.45
N TYR A 334 10.08 9.83 -11.51
CA TYR A 334 8.67 10.13 -11.78
C TYR A 334 8.49 11.43 -12.58
N LEU A 335 7.51 11.43 -13.49
CA LEU A 335 7.33 12.50 -14.48
C LEU A 335 8.57 12.74 -15.38
N GLY A 336 9.46 11.75 -15.49
CA GLY A 336 10.71 11.82 -16.26
C GLY A 336 11.78 12.74 -15.66
N ARG A 337 11.57 13.29 -14.46
CA ARG A 337 12.45 14.34 -13.90
C ARG A 337 12.66 14.30 -12.39
N ILE A 338 11.72 13.74 -11.63
CA ILE A 338 11.83 13.68 -10.16
C ILE A 338 12.84 12.58 -9.84
N PRO A 339 13.94 12.84 -9.13
CA PRO A 339 14.96 11.83 -8.89
C PRO A 339 14.54 10.87 -7.75
N ASN A 340 13.41 10.17 -7.86
CA ASN A 340 13.02 9.12 -6.91
C ASN A 340 13.34 7.73 -7.46
N ASP A 341 13.61 6.77 -6.55
CA ASP A 341 13.69 5.35 -6.91
C ASP A 341 12.27 4.76 -6.97
N ALA A 342 12.12 3.59 -7.58
CA ALA A 342 10.92 2.76 -7.53
C ALA A 342 11.15 1.54 -6.63
N ALA A 343 10.07 0.90 -6.18
CA ALA A 343 10.13 -0.39 -5.52
C ALA A 343 8.89 -1.26 -5.81
N LEU A 344 9.02 -2.55 -5.54
CA LEU A 344 7.90 -3.46 -5.26
C LEU A 344 8.13 -4.16 -3.91
N LEU A 345 7.09 -4.72 -3.31
CA LEU A 345 7.21 -5.50 -2.09
C LEU A 345 7.06 -7.00 -2.41
N LEU A 346 8.01 -7.81 -1.98
CA LEU A 346 7.88 -9.27 -1.94
C LEU A 346 7.31 -9.67 -0.59
N VAL A 347 6.23 -10.43 -0.61
CA VAL A 347 5.62 -11.06 0.57
C VAL A 347 5.84 -12.56 0.47
N GLY A 348 6.46 -13.14 1.47
CA GLY A 348 6.69 -14.58 1.57
C GLY A 348 6.45 -15.08 3.00
N ARG A 349 6.64 -16.37 3.22
CA ARG A 349 6.62 -16.97 4.56
C ARG A 349 8.05 -17.18 5.05
N ALA A 350 8.27 -17.06 6.35
CA ALA A 350 9.57 -17.41 6.92
C ALA A 350 9.78 -18.93 6.87
N GLN A 351 10.97 -19.37 6.47
CA GLN A 351 11.30 -20.79 6.34
C GLN A 351 11.21 -21.53 7.69
N GLU A 352 11.62 -20.86 8.77
CA GLU A 352 11.60 -21.41 10.13
C GLU A 352 10.24 -21.27 10.83
N SER A 353 9.32 -20.46 10.28
CA SER A 353 8.00 -20.19 10.85
C SER A 353 7.00 -19.86 9.74
N PRO A 354 6.32 -20.86 9.15
CA PRO A 354 5.41 -20.66 8.02
C PRO A 354 4.23 -19.72 8.31
N GLU A 355 3.87 -19.55 9.58
CA GLU A 355 2.85 -18.61 10.07
C GLU A 355 3.32 -17.15 10.07
N THR A 356 4.62 -16.92 9.95
CA THR A 356 5.22 -15.59 9.93
C THR A 356 5.39 -15.11 8.50
N LEU A 357 4.82 -13.93 8.20
CA LEU A 357 5.01 -13.30 6.92
C LEU A 357 6.25 -12.42 6.92
N LEU A 358 6.96 -12.43 5.80
CA LEU A 358 8.12 -11.60 5.55
C LEU A 358 7.78 -10.62 4.43
N VAL A 359 7.98 -9.32 4.66
CA VAL A 359 7.84 -8.28 3.64
C VAL A 359 9.21 -7.72 3.32
N ARG A 360 9.64 -7.88 2.07
CA ARG A 360 10.94 -7.42 1.58
C ARG A 360 10.75 -6.44 0.43
N PRO A 361 11.11 -5.15 0.61
CA PRO A 361 11.12 -4.21 -0.49
C PRO A 361 12.26 -4.52 -1.46
N GLN A 362 11.98 -4.36 -2.76
CA GLN A 362 12.90 -4.54 -3.86
C GLN A 362 12.99 -3.26 -4.66
N VAL A 363 14.16 -2.63 -4.63
CA VAL A 363 14.35 -1.27 -5.17
C VAL A 363 14.83 -1.34 -6.62
N LEU A 364 14.20 -0.54 -7.46
CA LEU A 364 14.67 -0.18 -8.79
C LEU A 364 15.19 1.25 -8.75
N GLU A 365 16.51 1.40 -8.74
CA GLU A 365 17.14 2.70 -8.54
C GLU A 365 16.86 3.70 -9.67
N ARG A 366 16.79 4.98 -9.30
CA ARG A 366 16.71 6.10 -10.23
C ARG A 366 17.93 6.13 -11.16
N LEU A 367 17.76 6.79 -12.29
CA LEU A 367 18.83 7.13 -13.20
C LEU A 367 19.36 8.53 -12.91
N PHE A 368 20.68 8.67 -12.87
CA PHE A 368 21.37 9.96 -12.76
C PHE A 368 21.68 10.51 -14.16
N ARG A 369 21.44 11.81 -14.40
CA ARG A 369 22.08 12.49 -15.53
C ARG A 369 23.56 12.58 -15.23
N GLN A 370 24.41 12.20 -16.18
CA GLN A 370 25.88 12.27 -16.11
C GLN A 370 26.44 13.70 -15.91
N VAL A 371 25.58 14.72 -15.74
CA VAL A 371 25.92 16.15 -15.65
C VAL A 371 25.93 16.69 -14.22
N ALA A 372 25.59 15.90 -13.20
CA ALA A 372 25.48 16.39 -11.81
C ALA A 372 26.32 15.58 -10.80
N LEU A 373 27.51 15.11 -11.19
CA LEU A 373 28.43 14.46 -10.26
C LEU A 373 29.15 15.45 -9.31
N ASP A 374 29.07 16.76 -9.55
CA ASP A 374 29.87 17.75 -8.81
C ASP A 374 29.09 18.59 -7.78
N SER A 375 27.80 18.36 -7.52
CA SER A 375 27.03 19.30 -6.66
C SER A 375 25.96 18.73 -5.74
N PHE A 376 25.93 17.41 -5.49
CA PHE A 376 25.13 16.87 -4.40
C PHE A 376 26.01 16.28 -3.29
N HIS A 377 26.35 17.12 -2.30
CA HIS A 377 26.58 16.62 -0.95
C HIS A 377 25.23 16.05 -0.45
N ALA A 378 25.00 14.77 -0.72
CA ALA A 378 23.90 14.05 -0.12
C ALA A 378 24.19 13.92 1.37
N GLU A 379 23.53 14.73 2.20
CA GLU A 379 23.24 14.33 3.57
C GLU A 379 22.42 13.03 3.47
N ALA A 380 23.14 11.91 3.51
CA ALA A 380 22.54 10.60 3.60
C ALA A 380 21.87 10.52 4.97
N GLU A 381 20.56 10.77 5.01
CA GLU A 381 19.72 10.33 6.12
C GLU A 381 20.02 8.85 6.43
N PRO A 382 19.92 8.42 7.69
CA PRO A 382 20.38 7.10 8.11
C PRO A 382 19.53 5.99 7.48
N TYR A 383 19.95 5.50 6.32
CA TYR A 383 19.41 4.32 5.69
C TYR A 383 20.39 3.16 5.86
N CYS A 384 19.86 2.02 6.33
CA CYS A 384 20.62 0.79 6.46
C CYS A 384 20.84 0.15 5.07
N PRO A 385 22.08 -0.02 4.60
CA PRO A 385 22.40 -0.56 3.27
C PRO A 385 22.08 -2.06 3.07
N ARG A 386 21.47 -2.73 4.06
CA ARG A 386 21.26 -4.20 4.04
C ARG A 386 19.86 -4.68 3.61
N GLY A 387 18.95 -3.80 3.19
CA GLY A 387 17.64 -4.21 2.68
C GLY A 387 16.82 -5.02 3.70
N HIS A 388 16.40 -4.36 4.79
CA HIS A 388 15.70 -5.01 5.89
C HIS A 388 14.53 -5.88 5.41
N LEU A 389 14.58 -7.16 5.83
CA LEU A 389 13.46 -8.08 5.86
C LEU A 389 12.54 -7.64 6.99
N MET A 390 11.32 -7.19 6.70
CA MET A 390 10.36 -6.92 7.75
C MET A 390 9.69 -8.25 8.13
N GLN A 391 9.94 -8.73 9.34
CA GLN A 391 9.26 -9.89 9.90
C GLN A 391 7.94 -9.43 10.51
N LEU A 392 6.83 -9.77 9.86
CA LEU A 392 5.50 -9.52 10.39
C LEU A 392 5.08 -10.73 11.21
N GLU A 393 5.24 -10.61 12.53
CA GLU A 393 4.49 -11.46 13.44
C GLU A 393 3.04 -10.97 13.47
N ARG A 394 2.07 -11.89 13.56
CA ARG A 394 0.71 -11.51 13.93
C ARG A 394 0.82 -10.77 15.26
N PRO A 395 0.24 -9.56 15.43
CA PRO A 395 0.27 -8.92 16.73
C PRO A 395 -0.38 -9.86 17.74
N LYS A 396 0.45 -10.53 18.55
CA LYS A 396 -0.02 -11.18 19.77
C LYS A 396 -0.71 -10.08 20.55
N MET A 397 -1.94 -10.34 20.99
CA MET A 397 -2.65 -9.41 21.88
C MET A 397 -1.65 -8.94 22.94
N PRO A 398 -1.43 -7.62 23.12
CA PRO A 398 -0.54 -7.18 24.17
C PRO A 398 -1.08 -7.76 25.47
N LYS A 399 -0.24 -8.49 26.20
CA LYS A 399 -0.50 -8.81 27.60
C LYS A 399 -0.51 -7.46 28.35
N CYS A 400 -1.67 -6.82 28.38
CA CYS A 400 -2.01 -5.51 28.94
C CYS A 400 -1.20 -4.28 28.47
N SER A 401 -1.89 -3.16 28.21
CA SER A 401 -1.29 -1.81 28.18
C SER A 401 -2.10 -0.88 29.07
N ILE A 402 -1.45 0.03 29.81
CA ILE A 402 -2.12 0.95 30.73
C ILE A 402 -2.46 2.28 30.05
N ARG A 403 -3.65 2.83 30.36
CA ARG A 403 -3.99 4.24 30.11
C ARG A 403 -4.06 5.01 31.44
N VAL A 404 -3.49 6.22 31.45
CA VAL A 404 -3.61 7.18 32.56
C VAL A 404 -4.78 8.12 32.25
N PHE A 405 -5.71 8.28 33.19
CA PHE A 405 -6.72 9.32 33.11
C PHE A 405 -6.42 10.46 34.10
N ALA A 406 -6.95 11.64 33.80
CA ALA A 406 -6.77 12.89 34.54
C ALA A 406 -7.03 12.74 36.05
N PRO A 407 -6.44 13.61 36.91
CA PRO A 407 -6.60 13.54 38.35
C PRO A 407 -8.07 13.53 38.76
N VAL A 408 -8.43 12.57 39.61
CA VAL A 408 -9.77 12.48 40.21
C VAL A 408 -9.68 13.08 41.61
N GLN A 409 -10.53 14.05 41.94
CA GLN A 409 -10.66 14.59 43.29
C GLN A 409 -11.67 13.74 44.05
N ASP A 410 -11.24 12.56 44.50
CA ASP A 410 -12.01 11.75 45.46
C ASP A 410 -11.24 11.70 46.78
N GLU A 411 -11.91 12.03 47.87
CA GLU A 411 -11.27 12.36 49.16
C GLU A 411 -10.90 11.14 50.02
N ASN A 412 -11.05 9.88 49.58
CA ASN A 412 -10.71 8.73 50.43
C ASN A 412 -10.19 7.51 49.64
N VAL A 413 -9.03 7.64 49.00
CA VAL A 413 -8.41 6.52 48.25
C VAL A 413 -6.95 6.32 48.66
N GLU A 414 -6.64 5.13 49.17
CA GLU A 414 -5.29 4.70 49.55
C GLU A 414 -4.43 4.35 48.32
N CYS A 415 -3.16 4.75 48.32
CA CYS A 415 -2.22 4.40 47.27
C CYS A 415 -1.90 2.90 47.27
N LYS A 416 -2.25 2.19 46.18
CA LYS A 416 -2.06 0.73 46.07
C LYS A 416 -0.59 0.26 46.10
N ARG A 417 0.40 1.15 45.96
CA ARG A 417 1.84 0.81 45.98
C ARG A 417 2.47 0.99 47.36
N CYS A 418 2.21 2.12 48.01
CA CYS A 418 2.90 2.48 49.26
C CYS A 418 1.97 2.55 50.48
N GLY A 419 0.66 2.33 50.31
CA GLY A 419 -0.33 2.40 51.39
C GLY A 419 -0.58 3.81 51.94
N ALA A 420 -0.10 4.85 51.24
CA ALA A 420 -0.31 6.23 51.68
C ALA A 420 -1.77 6.66 51.47
N GLU A 421 -2.44 7.07 52.54
CA GLU A 421 -3.74 7.74 52.51
C GLU A 421 -3.51 9.22 52.16
N GLU A 422 -3.58 9.58 50.87
CA GLU A 422 -3.42 10.97 50.43
C GLU A 422 -4.75 11.56 49.96
N LEU A 423 -5.26 12.51 50.73
CA LEU A 423 -6.59 13.09 50.61
C LEU A 423 -6.87 13.94 49.35
N GLN A 424 -5.91 14.25 48.45
CA GLN A 424 -6.20 15.25 47.39
C GLN A 424 -5.61 15.13 45.97
N LYS A 425 -4.71 14.20 45.59
CA LYS A 425 -4.27 14.09 44.17
C LYS A 425 -3.80 12.68 43.78
N THR A 426 -4.71 11.79 43.44
CA THR A 426 -4.36 10.47 42.89
C THR A 426 -4.49 10.41 41.38
N CYS A 427 -3.65 9.61 40.72
CA CYS A 427 -3.79 9.27 39.31
C CYS A 427 -4.48 7.91 39.19
N CYS A 428 -5.45 7.81 38.27
CA CYS A 428 -6.19 6.60 38.00
C CYS A 428 -5.65 5.88 36.76
N PHE A 429 -5.38 4.58 36.89
CA PHE A 429 -4.81 3.73 35.86
C PHE A 429 -5.74 2.55 35.54
N PHE A 430 -5.86 2.22 34.25
CA PHE A 430 -6.63 1.05 33.79
C PHE A 430 -5.77 0.12 32.92
N CYS A 431 -5.76 -1.18 33.23
CA CYS A 431 -5.14 -2.24 32.41
C CYS A 431 -6.06 -2.58 31.23
N ARG A 432 -5.59 -2.42 29.98
CA ARG A 432 -6.42 -2.72 28.78
C ARG A 432 -6.87 -4.18 28.66
N GLY A 433 -6.22 -5.12 29.35
CA GLY A 433 -6.52 -6.55 29.27
C GLY A 433 -7.63 -7.02 30.22
N CYS A 434 -7.87 -6.33 31.33
CA CYS A 434 -8.71 -6.82 32.43
C CYS A 434 -10.10 -6.17 32.50
N GLY A 435 -10.42 -5.25 31.59
CA GLY A 435 -11.70 -4.53 31.53
C GLY A 435 -11.64 -3.08 32.03
N THR A 436 -12.50 -2.21 31.48
CA THR A 436 -12.55 -0.76 31.73
C THR A 436 -13.57 -0.38 32.82
N LYS A 437 -13.78 -1.21 33.84
CA LYS A 437 -14.76 -0.92 34.89
C LYS A 437 -14.13 -0.07 36.01
N PRO A 438 -14.84 0.95 36.55
CA PRO A 438 -14.31 1.80 37.62
C PRO A 438 -13.81 1.02 38.84
N GLU A 439 -14.51 -0.06 39.22
CA GLU A 439 -14.10 -0.94 40.33
C GLU A 439 -12.75 -1.67 40.14
N THR A 440 -12.22 -1.69 38.92
CA THR A 440 -10.92 -2.32 38.58
C THR A 440 -9.79 -1.30 38.38
N ALA A 441 -10.05 -0.02 38.67
CA ALA A 441 -9.07 1.05 38.60
C ALA A 441 -7.94 0.89 39.64
N TYR A 442 -6.72 1.26 39.26
CA TYR A 442 -5.60 1.40 40.19
C TYR A 442 -5.37 2.86 40.50
N HIS A 443 -5.31 3.19 41.78
CA HIS A 443 -5.06 4.55 42.26
C HIS A 443 -3.65 4.61 42.84
N LEU A 444 -2.83 5.52 42.31
CA LEU A 444 -1.49 5.77 42.82
C LEU A 444 -1.36 7.25 43.23
N CYS A 445 -0.60 7.51 44.29
CA CYS A 445 -0.17 8.86 44.61
C CYS A 445 0.74 9.42 43.50
N LEU A 446 0.87 10.74 43.42
CA LEU A 446 1.63 11.42 42.36
C LEU A 446 3.08 10.93 42.25
N ALA A 447 3.77 10.74 43.38
CA ALA A 447 5.14 10.25 43.41
C ALA A 447 5.27 8.83 42.81
N CYS A 448 4.36 7.93 43.17
CA CYS A 448 4.35 6.57 42.63
C CYS A 448 3.95 6.53 41.15
N ALA A 449 3.08 7.44 40.73
CA ALA A 449 2.70 7.64 39.33
C ALA A 449 3.85 8.22 38.48
N GLU A 450 4.73 9.04 39.06
CA GLU A 450 5.92 9.57 38.40
C GLU A 450 7.00 8.49 38.24
N CYS A 451 7.29 7.68 39.28
CA CYS A 451 8.20 6.53 39.15
C CYS A 451 7.77 5.53 38.06
N LEU A 452 6.46 5.26 37.95
CA LEU A 452 5.94 4.37 36.90
C LEU A 452 6.12 4.99 35.50
N ARG A 453 6.02 6.32 35.39
CA ARG A 453 6.21 7.06 34.14
C ARG A 453 7.68 7.19 33.74
N SER A 454 8.60 7.27 34.70
CA SER A 454 10.05 7.32 34.45
C SER A 454 10.65 5.95 34.12
N GLY A 455 9.88 4.87 34.26
CA GLY A 455 10.33 3.50 33.96
C GLY A 455 11.16 2.87 35.09
N GLU A 456 11.17 3.47 36.28
CA GLU A 456 11.88 2.94 37.47
C GLU A 456 11.11 1.79 38.16
N GLY A 457 10.21 1.11 37.44
CA GLY A 457 9.45 -0.07 37.91
C GLY A 457 8.59 -0.69 36.80
N THR A 458 8.18 -1.95 36.98
CA THR A 458 7.33 -2.68 36.00
C THR A 458 5.92 -2.90 36.53
N LEU A 459 4.89 -2.82 35.68
CA LEU A 459 3.47 -3.11 36.02
C LEU A 459 3.27 -4.36 36.90
N ARG A 460 4.12 -5.39 36.73
CA ARG A 460 4.14 -6.64 37.49
C ARG A 460 4.39 -6.42 38.99
N GLU A 461 5.25 -5.46 39.33
CA GLU A 461 5.51 -5.03 40.71
C GLU A 461 4.34 -4.23 41.31
N TYR A 462 3.44 -3.69 40.47
CA TYR A 462 2.30 -2.86 40.88
C TYR A 462 0.99 -3.65 41.00
N LEU A 463 0.90 -4.83 40.39
CA LEU A 463 -0.31 -5.68 40.37
C LEU A 463 -0.30 -6.82 41.40
N GLY A 464 0.83 -7.07 42.07
CA GLY A 464 0.91 -7.99 43.22
C GLY A 464 0.82 -9.50 42.93
N SER A 465 0.61 -9.93 41.68
CA SER A 465 0.63 -11.35 41.31
C SER A 465 0.71 -11.54 39.78
N ASP A 466 1.42 -12.57 39.32
CA ASP A 466 1.47 -12.98 37.92
C ASP A 466 0.15 -13.58 37.43
N PRO A 467 -0.30 -13.30 36.21
CA PRO A 467 -1.37 -14.06 35.57
C PRO A 467 -0.90 -15.41 34.98
N GLU A 468 0.36 -15.81 35.19
CA GLU A 468 0.95 -17.03 34.62
C GLU A 468 1.01 -18.24 35.58
N ASP A 469 0.58 -18.12 36.83
CA ASP A 469 0.63 -19.23 37.82
C ASP A 469 -0.71 -19.99 37.96
N GLU A 470 -1.32 -20.39 36.85
CA GLU A 470 -2.15 -21.61 36.84
C GLU A 470 -1.73 -22.50 35.66
N GLU A 471 -0.59 -23.16 35.78
CA GLU A 471 -0.36 -24.42 35.08
C GLU A 471 -0.54 -25.61 36.05
N PRO A 472 -1.11 -26.73 35.56
CA PRO A 472 -1.58 -27.87 36.36
C PRO A 472 -0.41 -28.63 37.05
N PRO A 473 -0.69 -29.45 38.08
CA PRO A 473 0.32 -29.90 39.02
C PRO A 473 1.38 -30.84 38.43
N VAL A 474 2.63 -30.36 38.52
CA VAL A 474 3.93 -31.00 38.81
C VAL A 474 4.09 -32.51 38.62
N ALA A 475 5.09 -32.91 37.82
CA ALA A 475 5.84 -34.15 38.03
C ALA A 475 7.31 -33.80 38.33
N GLN A 476 7.77 -34.12 39.55
CA GLN A 476 9.16 -33.94 39.98
C GLN A 476 10.04 -35.06 39.44
N VAL A 477 11.17 -34.68 38.83
CA VAL A 477 12.35 -35.56 38.73
C VAL A 477 13.53 -34.82 39.38
N PRO A 478 14.18 -35.38 40.41
CA PRO A 478 15.26 -34.71 41.12
C PRO A 478 16.58 -34.73 40.30
N GLN A 479 17.34 -33.65 40.38
CA GLN A 479 18.60 -33.48 39.66
C GLN A 479 19.80 -34.16 40.34
N ALA A 480 20.54 -34.90 39.50
CA ALA A 480 21.99 -35.13 39.41
C ALA A 480 22.87 -35.32 40.67
N THR A 481 23.49 -36.50 40.73
CA THR A 481 24.95 -36.71 40.90
C THR A 481 25.37 -37.88 40.04
#